data_AF-K7M9B5-F1
#
_entry.id   AF-K7M9B5-F1
#
_cell.length_a   1.000
_cell.length_b   1.000
_cell.length_c   1.000
_cell.angle_alpha   90.00
_cell.angle_beta   90.00
_cell.angle_gamma   90.00
#
_symmetry.space_group_name_H-M   'P 1'
#
loop_
_entity.id
_entity.type
_entity.pdbx_description
1 polymer ?
#
loop_
_entity_poly.entity_id
_entity_poly.type
_entity_poly.pdbx_seq_one_letter_code
_entity_poly.pdbx_strand_id
1 'polypeptide(L)'
;MILETLVVTSHCFLHFLSYLSHCCFTFSIVFSSTVYARRCFCYLMKNMVQEALGDAMQAQSVSPTWPTSFYLQAVALFSLGMDHDAEESLKDGTTLETRKYRN
;
A
#
# COMPACT_ATOMS: atom_id res chain seq x y z
N MET A 1 19.20 12.33 -6.87
CA MET A 1 18.02 11.97 -6.05
C MET A 1 17.32 10.71 -6.53
N ILE A 2 16.81 10.64 -7.77
CA ILE A 2 16.04 9.45 -8.25
C ILE A 2 16.86 8.15 -8.19
N LEU A 3 18.15 8.19 -8.50
CA LEU A 3 19.02 7.01 -8.49
C LEU A 3 19.29 6.46 -7.08
N GLU A 4 19.46 7.34 -6.09
CA GLU A 4 19.68 6.92 -4.69
C GLU A 4 18.41 6.35 -4.06
N THR A 5 17.23 6.93 -4.39
CA THR A 5 15.94 6.36 -4.02
C THR A 5 15.75 4.98 -4.66
N LEU A 6 16.20 4.78 -5.91
CA LEU A 6 16.12 3.48 -6.62
C LEU A 6 17.06 2.42 -6.01
N VAL A 7 18.27 2.80 -5.58
CA VAL A 7 19.25 1.88 -4.99
C VAL A 7 18.86 1.48 -3.57
N VAL A 8 18.40 2.43 -2.74
CA VAL A 8 17.92 2.15 -1.39
C VAL A 8 16.62 1.34 -1.42
N THR A 9 15.72 1.63 -2.37
CA THR A 9 14.52 0.80 -2.57
C THR A 9 14.88 -0.59 -3.07
N SER A 10 15.84 -0.77 -3.99
CA SER A 10 16.26 -2.09 -4.48
C SER A 10 16.88 -2.98 -3.39
N HIS A 11 17.75 -2.40 -2.54
CA HIS A 11 18.38 -3.14 -1.44
C HIS A 11 17.36 -3.50 -0.34
N CYS A 12 16.43 -2.58 -0.02
CA CYS A 12 15.31 -2.87 0.88
C CYS A 12 14.30 -3.85 0.25
N PHE A 13 14.12 -3.85 -1.07
CA PHE A 13 13.18 -4.72 -1.78
C PHE A 13 13.64 -6.18 -1.79
N LEU A 14 14.93 -6.45 -2.01
CA LEU A 14 15.47 -7.81 -1.91
C LEU A 14 15.41 -8.34 -0.48
N HIS A 15 15.71 -7.48 0.51
CA HIS A 15 15.59 -7.87 1.91
C HIS A 15 14.13 -8.05 2.33
N PHE A 16 13.21 -7.25 1.80
CA PHE A 16 11.78 -7.39 2.02
C PHE A 16 11.18 -8.61 1.32
N LEU A 17 11.66 -8.98 0.12
CA LEU A 17 11.30 -10.24 -0.53
C LEU A 17 11.83 -11.45 0.24
N SER A 18 13.07 -11.39 0.78
CA SER A 18 13.58 -12.46 1.64
C SER A 18 12.80 -12.54 2.95
N TYR A 19 12.42 -11.39 3.52
CA TYR A 19 11.59 -11.31 4.72
C TYR A 19 10.18 -11.81 4.46
N LEU A 20 9.54 -11.45 3.34
CA LEU A 20 8.24 -11.98 2.92
C LEU A 20 8.31 -13.49 2.66
N SER A 21 9.38 -13.98 2.03
CA SER A 21 9.60 -15.42 1.82
C SER A 21 9.75 -16.18 3.14
N HIS A 22 10.45 -15.60 4.13
CA HIS A 22 10.55 -16.18 5.47
C HIS A 22 9.28 -15.99 6.33
N CYS A 23 8.54 -14.89 6.17
CA CYS A 23 7.32 -14.60 6.93
C CYS A 23 6.08 -15.30 6.37
N CYS A 24 6.07 -15.68 5.09
CA CYS A 24 4.99 -16.46 4.44
C CYS A 24 4.67 -17.78 5.15
N PHE A 25 5.53 -18.25 6.07
CA PHE A 25 5.32 -19.49 6.83
C PHE A 25 4.66 -19.29 8.21
N THR A 26 4.33 -18.06 8.62
CA THR A 26 3.67 -17.81 9.92
C THR A 26 2.28 -17.21 9.72
N PHE A 27 1.26 -17.97 10.13
CA PHE A 27 -0.20 -17.70 10.07
C PHE A 27 -0.67 -16.32 10.59
N SER A 28 0.23 -15.49 11.13
CA SER A 28 -0.07 -14.19 11.74
C SER A 28 -0.02 -12.99 10.76
N ILE A 29 0.58 -13.14 9.57
CA ILE A 29 0.83 -12.01 8.66
C ILE A 29 -0.41 -11.46 7.94
N VAL A 30 -1.55 -12.14 8.00
CA VAL A 30 -2.80 -11.71 7.35
C VAL A 30 -3.58 -10.66 8.16
N PHE A 31 -3.15 -10.31 9.38
CA PHE A 31 -3.90 -9.42 10.26
C PHE A 31 -3.33 -8.01 10.40
N SER A 32 -2.20 -7.68 9.75
CA SER A 32 -1.61 -6.35 9.86
C SER A 32 -1.75 -5.57 8.56
N SER A 33 -2.46 -4.44 8.63
CA SER A 33 -2.57 -3.47 7.53
C SER A 33 -1.19 -3.01 7.02
N THR A 34 -0.19 -2.95 7.89
CA THR A 34 1.21 -2.64 7.53
C THR A 34 1.82 -3.68 6.58
N VAL A 35 1.50 -4.97 6.73
CA VAL A 35 2.05 -6.02 5.86
C VAL A 35 1.46 -5.89 4.46
N TYR A 36 0.14 -5.72 4.36
CA TYR A 36 -0.54 -5.46 3.09
C TYR A 36 -0.01 -4.19 2.43
N ALA A 37 0.18 -3.10 3.16
CA ALA A 37 0.71 -1.86 2.60
C ALA A 37 2.13 -2.01 2.02
N ARG A 38 3.01 -2.72 2.73
CA ARG A 38 4.37 -2.97 2.23
C ARG A 38 4.36 -3.88 1.01
N ARG A 39 3.52 -4.91 0.99
CA ARG A 39 3.37 -5.81 -0.15
C ARG A 39 2.75 -5.09 -1.36
N CYS A 40 1.74 -4.25 -1.14
CA CYS A 40 1.18 -3.33 -2.12
C CYS A 40 2.26 -2.45 -2.76
N PHE A 41 3.11 -1.82 -1.94
CA PHE A 41 4.21 -0.99 -2.45
C PHE A 41 5.14 -1.82 -3.34
N CYS A 42 5.42 -3.06 -2.98
CA CYS A 42 6.26 -3.93 -3.80
C CYS A 42 5.63 -4.31 -5.13
N TYR A 43 4.32 -4.56 -5.15
CA TYR A 43 3.57 -4.81 -6.38
C TYR A 43 3.54 -3.58 -7.29
N LEU A 44 3.37 -2.37 -6.74
CA LEU A 44 3.48 -1.11 -7.50
C LEU A 44 4.85 -0.97 -8.18
N MET A 45 5.93 -1.22 -7.44
CA MET A 45 7.30 -1.18 -8.00
C MET A 45 7.56 -2.23 -9.07
N LYS A 46 6.76 -3.31 -9.12
CA LYS A 46 6.83 -4.38 -10.12
C LYS A 46 5.83 -4.19 -11.26
N ASN A 47 5.11 -3.06 -11.31
CA ASN A 47 4.01 -2.82 -12.25
C ASN A 47 2.88 -3.86 -12.15
N MET A 48 2.75 -4.56 -11.02
CA MET A 48 1.67 -5.49 -10.70
C MET A 48 0.53 -4.73 -10.02
N VAL A 49 -0.06 -3.80 -10.77
CA VAL A 49 -0.95 -2.78 -10.18
C VAL A 49 -2.25 -3.38 -9.66
N GLN A 50 -2.76 -4.44 -10.29
CA GLN A 50 -3.99 -5.10 -9.88
C GLN A 50 -3.83 -5.80 -8.51
N GLU A 51 -2.70 -6.47 -8.31
CA GLU A 51 -2.33 -7.10 -7.04
C GLU A 51 -2.07 -6.05 -5.95
N ALA A 52 -1.45 -4.93 -6.31
CA ALA A 52 -1.27 -3.79 -5.42
C ALA A 52 -2.62 -3.25 -4.93
N LEU A 53 -3.58 -3.05 -5.84
CA LEU A 53 -4.92 -2.60 -5.49
C LEU A 53 -5.61 -3.58 -4.53
N GLY A 54 -5.52 -4.88 -4.81
CA GLY A 54 -6.06 -5.92 -3.94
C GLY A 54 -5.50 -5.85 -2.51
N ASP A 55 -4.19 -5.64 -2.37
CA ASP A 55 -3.55 -5.45 -1.07
C ASP A 55 -3.97 -4.16 -0.38
N ALA A 56 -4.08 -3.06 -1.11
CA ALA A 56 -4.54 -1.79 -0.55
C ALA A 56 -5.98 -1.90 -0.02
N MET A 57 -6.85 -2.66 -0.71
CA MET A 57 -8.20 -2.99 -0.24
C MET A 57 -8.19 -3.89 1.00
N GLN A 58 -7.31 -4.89 1.07
CA GLN A 58 -7.15 -5.70 2.27
C GLN A 58 -6.63 -4.87 3.45
N ALA A 59 -5.67 -3.98 3.22
CA ALA A 59 -5.16 -3.06 4.25
C ALA A 59 -6.27 -2.15 4.82
N GLN A 60 -7.15 -1.64 3.95
CA GLN A 60 -8.32 -0.85 4.34
C GLN A 60 -9.31 -1.69 5.14
N SER A 61 -9.61 -2.92 4.70
CA SER A 61 -10.52 -3.84 5.41
C SER A 61 -10.00 -4.21 6.80
N VAL A 62 -8.69 -4.34 6.97
CA VAL A 62 -8.05 -4.64 8.27
C VAL A 62 -8.00 -3.41 9.16
N SER A 63 -7.86 -2.21 8.60
CA SER A 63 -7.74 -0.96 9.36
C SER A 63 -8.52 0.16 8.67
N PRO A 64 -9.85 0.24 8.85
CA PRO A 64 -10.69 1.23 8.18
C PRO A 64 -10.42 2.67 8.67
N THR A 65 -9.75 2.83 9.81
CA THR A 65 -9.33 4.11 10.37
C THR A 65 -7.95 4.57 9.88
N TRP A 66 -7.32 3.82 8.98
CA TRP A 66 -5.97 4.09 8.51
C TRP A 66 -5.96 4.75 7.12
N PRO A 67 -5.74 6.08 7.03
CA PRO A 67 -5.85 6.83 5.78
C PRO A 67 -4.82 6.39 4.72
N THR A 68 -3.68 5.83 5.15
CA THR A 68 -2.65 5.31 4.24
C THR A 68 -3.18 4.24 3.29
N SER A 69 -4.15 3.43 3.71
CA SER A 69 -4.76 2.41 2.84
C SER A 69 -5.46 3.04 1.63
N PHE A 70 -6.18 4.14 1.83
CA PHE A 70 -6.83 4.91 0.77
C PHE A 70 -5.81 5.57 -0.18
N TYR A 71 -4.69 6.09 0.35
CA TYR A 71 -3.62 6.64 -0.50
C TYR A 71 -2.98 5.56 -1.38
N LEU A 72 -2.81 4.34 -0.87
CA LEU A 72 -2.31 3.22 -1.66
C LEU A 72 -3.29 2.79 -2.75
N GLN A 73 -4.60 2.77 -2.44
CA GLN A 73 -5.65 2.53 -3.44
C GLN A 73 -5.60 3.58 -4.54
N ALA A 74 -5.49 4.87 -4.18
CA ALA A 74 -5.39 5.95 -5.15
C ALA A 74 -4.17 5.79 -6.07
N VAL A 75 -2.99 5.47 -5.53
CA VAL A 75 -1.78 5.25 -6.34
C VAL A 75 -1.96 4.08 -7.32
N ALA A 76 -2.60 2.99 -6.87
CA ALA A 76 -2.91 1.86 -7.73
C ALA A 76 -3.95 2.21 -8.81
N LEU A 77 -5.00 2.95 -8.46
CA LEU A 77 -6.06 3.36 -9.40
C LEU A 77 -5.53 4.35 -10.45
N PHE A 78 -4.71 5.33 -10.07
CA PHE A 78 -4.02 6.20 -11.05
C PHE A 78 -3.13 5.39 -12.00
N SER A 79 -2.46 4.35 -11.49
CA SER A 79 -1.63 3.47 -12.31
C SER A 79 -2.45 2.58 -13.27
N LEU A 80 -3.74 2.37 -13.00
CA LEU A 80 -4.70 1.69 -13.90
C LEU A 80 -5.41 2.65 -14.88
N GLY A 81 -5.21 3.97 -14.75
CA GLY A 81 -5.96 4.99 -15.51
C GLY A 81 -7.39 5.20 -15.03
N MET A 82 -7.70 4.77 -13.80
CA MET A 82 -9.00 4.94 -13.15
C MET A 82 -9.01 6.21 -12.30
N ASP A 83 -8.76 7.36 -12.94
CA ASP A 83 -8.48 8.63 -12.26
C ASP A 83 -9.64 9.10 -11.36
N HIS A 84 -10.89 8.91 -11.82
CA HIS A 84 -12.08 9.25 -11.05
C HIS A 84 -12.11 8.52 -9.70
N ASP A 85 -11.89 7.21 -9.72
CA ASP A 85 -11.94 6.36 -8.52
C ASP A 85 -10.73 6.62 -7.63
N ALA A 86 -9.59 6.98 -8.23
CA ALA A 86 -8.39 7.40 -7.50
C ALA A 86 -8.64 8.68 -6.72
N GLU A 87 -9.28 9.69 -7.34
CA GLU A 87 -9.66 10.93 -6.67
C GLU A 87 -10.67 10.71 -5.55
N GLU A 88 -11.64 9.82 -5.74
CA GLU A 88 -12.59 9.44 -4.69
C GLU A 88 -11.85 8.81 -3.50
N SER A 89 -10.94 7.88 -3.77
CA SER A 89 -10.10 7.26 -2.74
C SER A 89 -9.26 8.31 -1.97
N LEU A 90 -8.69 9.30 -2.67
CA LEU A 90 -7.98 10.41 -2.01
C LEU A 90 -8.89 11.25 -1.12
N LYS A 91 -10.11 11.54 -1.57
CA LYS A 91 -11.10 12.31 -0.78
C LYS A 91 -11.46 11.58 0.49
N ASP A 92 -11.64 10.26 0.43
CA ASP A 92 -11.92 9.43 1.60
C ASP A 92 -10.74 9.40 2.58
N GLY A 93 -9.53 9.19 2.08
CA GLY A 93 -8.30 9.22 2.88
C GLY A 93 -8.11 10.57 3.59
N THR A 94 -8.29 11.67 2.86
CA THR A 94 -8.17 13.04 3.40
C THR A 94 -9.25 13.34 4.43
N THR A 95 -10.49 12.90 4.19
CA THR A 95 -11.60 13.06 5.13
C THR A 95 -11.34 12.32 6.43
N LEU A 96 -10.80 11.10 6.33
CA LEU A 96 -10.45 10.27 7.48
C LEU A 96 -9.29 10.88 8.28
N GLU A 97 -8.27 11.39 7.59
CA GLU A 97 -7.15 12.09 8.22
C GLU A 97 -7.61 13.36 8.95
N THR A 98 -8.49 14.14 8.32
CA THR A 98 -9.09 15.33 8.94
C THR A 98 -9.87 14.99 10.21
N ARG A 99 -10.60 13.86 10.22
CA ARG A 99 -11.31 13.37 11.42
C ARG A 99 -10.35 12.97 12.54
N LYS A 100 -9.16 12.43 12.21
CA LYS A 100 -8.14 12.04 13.20
C LYS A 100 -7.57 13.24 13.96
N TYR A 101 -7.48 14.41 13.33
CA TYR A 101 -6.99 15.64 13.96
C TYR A 101 -8.07 16.46 14.67
N ARG A 102 -9.34 16.05 14.61
CA ARG A 102 -10.47 16.77 15.21
C ARG A 102 -10.83 16.30 16.63
N ASN A 103 -10.15 15.28 17.16
CA ASN A 103 -10.28 14.78 18.53
C ASN A 103 -8.95 14.88 19.29
#